data_AF-A0AAV7MAK4-F1
#
_entry.id   AF-A0AAV7MAK4-F1
#
_cell.length_a   1.000
_cell.length_b   1.000
_cell.length_c   1.000
_cell.angle_alpha   90.00
_cell.angle_beta   90.00
_cell.angle_gamma   90.00
#
_symmetry.space_group_name_H-M   'P 1'
#
loop_
_entity.id
_entity.type
_entity.pdbx_description
1 polymer ?
#
loop_
_entity_poly.entity_id
_entity_poly.type
_entity_poly.pdbx_seq_one_letter_code
_entity_poly.pdbx_strand_id
1 'polypeptide(L)'
;MGQPRPNKSTSDTMATTDNDSLDPLSQTEQFRRLETTLRSNSAKFEKILHAILDTKTSLETKIDTVSLEVNLLRADHRKLAERVTQAEAITQTLPPTFQSLQTQIASMQKELNALHRRAEDADGRSRQNNIRFIGFPERSELPHAELFLEKCLRSTVFHNGAPTLAHRIPGDLPKLVPLHALS
;
A
#
# COMPACT_ATOMS: atom_id res chain seq x y z
N MET A 1 -22.24 43.25 -58.01
CA MET A 1 -23.28 44.05 -57.33
C MET A 1 -22.60 45.30 -56.78
N GLY A 2 -22.46 46.45 -57.45
CA GLY A 2 -23.20 46.96 -58.59
C GLY A 2 -24.05 48.17 -58.23
N GLN A 3 -23.42 49.27 -57.77
CA GLN A 3 -23.88 50.69 -57.84
C GLN A 3 -25.21 51.01 -57.06
N PRO A 4 -25.62 52.29 -56.85
CA PRO A 4 -25.12 53.54 -57.44
C PRO A 4 -24.91 54.73 -56.48
N ARG A 5 -24.14 55.72 -56.98
CA ARG A 5 -24.20 57.13 -56.57
C ARG A 5 -25.44 57.80 -57.20
N PRO A 6 -26.00 58.86 -56.59
CA PRO A 6 -26.69 59.90 -57.32
C PRO A 6 -25.93 61.24 -57.30
N ASN A 7 -26.00 61.94 -58.42
CA ASN A 7 -25.41 63.25 -58.72
C ASN A 7 -26.53 64.29 -58.89
N LYS A 8 -26.17 65.57 -58.64
CA LYS A 8 -26.84 66.84 -59.02
C LYS A 8 -28.14 67.17 -58.24
N SER A 9 -28.41 68.42 -57.84
CA SER A 9 -28.25 69.69 -58.56
C SER A 9 -28.24 70.93 -57.63
N THR A 10 -27.36 71.87 -57.99
CA THR A 10 -27.42 73.36 -57.91
C THR A 10 -28.63 74.05 -57.27
N SER A 11 -28.32 75.00 -56.36
CA SER A 11 -28.92 76.34 -56.37
C SER A 11 -27.98 77.35 -55.71
N ASP A 12 -27.57 78.34 -56.50
CA ASP A 12 -26.97 79.60 -56.06
C ASP A 12 -27.78 80.26 -54.94
N THR A 13 -27.10 80.76 -53.91
CA THR A 13 -27.47 82.03 -53.27
C THR A 13 -26.20 82.63 -52.69
N MET A 14 -25.76 83.72 -53.31
CA MET A 14 -24.78 84.63 -52.74
C MET A 14 -25.38 85.34 -51.52
N ALA A 15 -24.72 85.21 -50.38
CA ALA A 15 -24.70 86.21 -49.31
C ALA A 15 -23.25 86.20 -48.80
N THR A 16 -22.48 87.15 -49.31
CA THR A 16 -21.99 88.26 -48.50
C THR A 16 -21.05 87.76 -47.42
N THR A 17 -19.77 87.95 -47.70
CA THR A 17 -18.68 88.03 -46.73
C THR A 17 -19.04 89.03 -45.65
N ASP A 18 -19.77 88.59 -44.64
CA ASP A 18 -19.85 89.29 -43.36
C ASP A 18 -18.68 88.81 -42.52
N ASN A 19 -17.76 89.75 -42.40
CA ASN A 19 -16.62 89.78 -41.53
C ASN A 19 -17.14 89.55 -40.09
N ASP A 20 -17.17 88.30 -39.65
CA ASP A 20 -17.64 87.94 -38.32
C ASP A 20 -16.58 88.41 -37.31
N SER A 21 -16.82 89.64 -36.87
CA SER A 21 -16.34 90.22 -35.63
C SER A 21 -16.24 89.14 -34.56
N LEU A 22 -15.08 89.04 -33.94
CA LEU A 22 -14.81 88.22 -32.76
C LEU A 22 -15.85 88.53 -31.68
N ASP A 23 -16.93 87.76 -31.62
CA ASP A 23 -17.91 87.82 -30.54
C ASP A 23 -17.28 87.15 -29.30
N PRO A 24 -16.93 87.90 -28.25
CA PRO A 24 -16.23 87.37 -27.08
C PRO A 24 -17.03 86.29 -26.34
N LEU A 25 -18.37 86.24 -26.50
CA LEU A 25 -19.20 85.16 -25.96
C LEU A 25 -18.96 83.81 -26.67
N SER A 26 -18.72 83.80 -27.98
CA SER A 26 -18.50 82.59 -28.79
C SER A 26 -17.16 81.90 -28.44
N GLN A 27 -16.10 82.69 -28.25
CA GLN A 27 -14.81 82.17 -27.78
C GLN A 27 -14.88 81.61 -26.36
N THR A 28 -15.67 82.24 -25.48
CA THR A 28 -15.84 81.81 -24.09
C THR A 28 -16.50 80.42 -24.01
N GLU A 29 -17.51 80.15 -24.83
CA GLU A 29 -18.16 78.83 -24.89
C GLU A 29 -17.27 77.74 -25.50
N GLN A 30 -16.45 78.08 -26.52
CA GLN A 30 -15.46 77.15 -27.07
C GLN A 30 -14.40 76.77 -26.01
N PHE A 31 -13.91 77.75 -25.24
CA PHE A 31 -12.96 77.51 -24.16
C PHE A 31 -13.56 76.61 -23.06
N ARG A 32 -14.83 76.85 -22.69
CA ARG A 32 -15.57 76.04 -21.71
C ARG A 32 -15.77 74.59 -22.17
N ARG A 33 -16.02 74.36 -23.47
CA ARG A 33 -16.06 73.01 -24.07
C ARG A 33 -14.70 72.31 -24.02
N LEU A 34 -13.62 73.04 -24.24
CA LEU A 34 -12.27 72.50 -24.19
C LEU A 34 -11.90 72.09 -22.76
N GLU A 35 -12.20 72.92 -21.77
CA GLU A 35 -12.00 72.60 -20.36
C GLU A 35 -12.82 71.39 -19.89
N THR A 36 -14.09 71.30 -20.30
CA THR A 36 -14.93 70.14 -19.96
C THR A 36 -14.44 68.86 -20.64
N THR A 37 -13.97 68.95 -21.88
CA THR A 37 -13.36 67.82 -22.59
C THR A 37 -12.06 67.38 -21.93
N LEU A 38 -11.21 68.33 -21.52
CA LEU A 38 -9.96 68.06 -20.81
C LEU A 38 -10.21 67.39 -19.46
N ARG A 39 -11.16 67.90 -18.67
CA ARG A 39 -11.59 67.29 -17.40
C ARG A 39 -12.17 65.88 -17.60
N SER A 40 -12.99 65.68 -18.62
CA SER A 40 -13.56 64.38 -18.96
C SER A 40 -12.47 63.37 -19.37
N ASN A 41 -11.51 63.80 -20.19
CA ASN A 41 -10.40 62.95 -20.62
C ASN A 41 -9.44 62.63 -19.47
N SER A 42 -9.16 63.60 -18.59
CA SER A 42 -8.39 63.37 -17.36
C SER A 42 -9.09 62.34 -16.47
N ALA A 43 -10.40 62.47 -16.24
CA ALA A 43 -11.17 61.51 -15.45
C ALA A 43 -11.21 60.09 -16.08
N LYS A 44 -11.22 59.98 -17.42
CA LYS A 44 -11.10 58.69 -18.12
C LYS A 44 -9.70 58.09 -17.94
N PHE A 45 -8.66 58.91 -18.02
CA PHE A 45 -7.28 58.47 -17.86
C PHE A 45 -7.02 57.94 -16.44
N GLU A 46 -7.52 58.63 -15.42
CA GLU A 46 -7.48 58.17 -14.03
C GLU A 46 -8.16 56.81 -13.84
N LYS A 47 -9.34 56.60 -14.44
CA LYS A 47 -10.02 55.30 -14.41
C LYS A 47 -9.22 54.18 -15.06
N ILE A 48 -8.54 54.48 -16.18
CA ILE A 48 -7.69 53.50 -16.88
C ILE A 48 -6.47 53.16 -16.02
N LEU A 49 -5.81 54.16 -15.43
CA LEU A 49 -4.67 53.94 -14.53
C LEU A 49 -5.07 53.09 -13.32
N HIS A 50 -6.22 53.37 -12.73
CA HIS A 50 -6.73 52.60 -11.61
C HIS A 50 -6.99 51.13 -12.01
N ALA A 51 -7.65 50.91 -13.15
CA ALA A 51 -7.87 49.56 -13.67
C ALA A 51 -6.55 48.82 -13.99
N ILE A 52 -5.54 49.51 -14.50
CA ILE A 52 -4.20 48.92 -14.73
C ILE A 52 -3.56 48.53 -13.39
N LEU A 53 -3.69 49.37 -12.36
CA LEU A 53 -3.14 49.09 -11.04
C LEU A 53 -3.85 47.90 -10.37
N ASP A 54 -5.19 47.86 -10.46
CA ASP A 54 -6.01 46.78 -9.92
C ASP A 54 -5.73 45.44 -10.63
N THR A 55 -5.56 45.47 -11.95
CA THR A 55 -5.19 44.27 -12.72
C THR A 55 -3.77 43.81 -12.40
N LYS A 56 -2.82 44.73 -12.27
CA LYS A 56 -1.45 44.41 -11.86
C LYS A 56 -1.43 43.71 -10.50
N THR A 57 -2.06 44.31 -9.49
CA THR A 57 -2.12 43.73 -8.13
C THR A 57 -2.86 42.39 -8.10
N SER A 58 -3.94 42.24 -8.88
CA SER A 58 -4.64 40.96 -9.03
C SER A 58 -3.77 39.89 -9.69
N LEU A 59 -2.93 40.26 -10.65
CA LEU A 59 -2.01 39.31 -11.30
C LEU A 59 -0.87 38.92 -10.36
N GLU A 60 -0.27 39.87 -9.64
CA GLU A 60 0.80 39.61 -8.67
C GLU A 60 0.31 38.61 -7.60
N THR A 61 -0.85 38.85 -7.01
CA THR A 61 -1.44 37.94 -6.01
C THR A 61 -1.73 36.53 -6.55
N LYS A 62 -2.22 36.42 -7.78
CA LYS A 62 -2.44 35.13 -8.44
C LYS A 62 -1.14 34.40 -8.73
N ILE A 63 -0.11 35.12 -9.18
CA ILE A 63 1.22 34.55 -9.44
C ILE A 63 1.85 34.03 -8.14
N ASP A 64 1.73 34.78 -7.05
CA ASP A 64 2.21 34.35 -5.73
C ASP A 64 1.48 33.09 -5.26
N THR A 65 0.16 33.05 -5.42
CA THR A 65 -0.66 31.88 -5.08
C THR A 65 -0.25 30.66 -5.90
N VAL A 66 -0.11 30.79 -7.22
CA VAL A 66 0.33 29.68 -8.08
C VAL A 66 1.74 29.22 -7.71
N SER A 67 2.63 30.14 -7.36
CA SER A 67 4.00 29.81 -6.94
C SER A 67 4.01 29.01 -5.64
N LEU A 68 3.15 29.37 -4.67
CA LEU A 68 2.96 28.63 -3.44
C LEU A 68 2.46 27.20 -3.72
N GLU A 69 1.39 27.07 -4.50
CA GLU A 69 0.78 25.78 -4.84
C GLU A 69 1.76 24.85 -5.58
N VAL A 70 2.55 25.39 -6.51
CA VAL A 70 3.59 24.63 -7.21
C VAL A 70 4.67 24.13 -6.23
N ASN A 71 5.03 24.92 -5.23
CA ASN A 71 6.00 24.49 -4.23
C ASN A 71 5.45 23.41 -3.30
N LEU A 72 4.17 23.51 -2.91
CA LEU A 72 3.48 22.46 -2.15
C LEU A 72 3.40 21.16 -2.95
N LEU A 73 2.98 21.23 -4.22
CA LEU A 73 2.93 20.07 -5.12
C LEU A 73 4.32 19.42 -5.29
N ARG A 74 5.38 20.22 -5.40
CA ARG A 74 6.76 19.68 -5.45
C ARG A 74 7.15 18.96 -4.17
N ALA A 75 6.76 19.47 -3.01
CA ALA A 75 7.02 18.82 -1.73
C ALA A 75 6.27 17.49 -1.61
N ASP A 76 4.99 17.48 -1.95
CA ASP A 76 4.16 16.27 -1.95
C ASP A 76 4.67 15.23 -2.96
N HIS A 77 5.08 15.67 -4.15
CA HIS A 77 5.67 14.79 -5.15
C HIS A 77 6.95 14.12 -4.67
N ARG A 78 7.84 14.85 -3.98
CA ARG A 78 9.05 14.27 -3.38
C ARG A 78 8.70 13.23 -2.31
N LYS A 79 7.74 13.53 -1.45
CA LYS A 79 7.27 12.60 -0.42
C LYS A 79 6.65 11.33 -1.03
N LEU A 80 5.92 11.48 -2.13
CA LEU A 80 5.35 10.35 -2.86
C LEU A 80 6.45 9.51 -3.51
N ALA A 81 7.43 10.15 -4.17
CA ALA A 81 8.56 9.46 -4.77
C ALA A 81 9.34 8.64 -3.74
N GLU A 82 9.62 9.20 -2.55
CA GLU A 82 10.29 8.49 -1.47
C GLU A 82 9.49 7.26 -1.01
N ARG A 83 8.18 7.40 -0.82
CA ARG A 83 7.30 6.28 -0.44
C ARG A 83 7.26 5.19 -1.51
N VAL A 84 7.27 5.57 -2.79
CA VAL A 84 7.32 4.62 -3.91
C VAL A 84 8.65 3.86 -3.89
N THR A 85 9.78 4.54 -3.73
CA THR A 85 11.10 3.89 -3.62
C THR A 85 11.16 2.91 -2.45
N GLN A 86 10.60 3.27 -1.29
CA GLN A 86 10.51 2.37 -0.14
C GLN A 86 9.64 1.13 -0.44
N ALA A 87 8.49 1.32 -1.07
CA ALA A 87 7.60 0.22 -1.46
C ALA A 87 8.24 -0.71 -2.49
N GLU A 88 8.97 -0.17 -3.46
CA GLU A 88 9.74 -0.93 -4.44
C GLU A 88 10.85 -1.74 -3.77
N ALA A 89 11.58 -1.16 -2.82
CA ALA A 89 12.60 -1.87 -2.06
C ALA A 89 12.02 -3.06 -1.26
N ILE A 90 10.86 -2.89 -0.64
CA ILE A 90 10.14 -3.99 0.03
C ILE A 90 9.73 -5.06 -0.99
N THR A 91 9.20 -4.65 -2.14
CA THR A 91 8.78 -5.57 -3.21
C THR A 91 9.95 -6.35 -3.79
N GLN A 92 11.15 -5.78 -3.84
CA GLN A 92 12.35 -6.46 -4.30
C GLN A 92 12.93 -7.43 -3.26
N THR A 93 12.84 -7.09 -1.97
CA THR A 93 13.50 -7.84 -0.88
C THR A 93 12.64 -8.92 -0.24
N LEU A 94 11.32 -8.72 -0.16
CA LEU A 94 10.42 -9.65 0.52
C LEU A 94 10.22 -10.99 -0.24
N PRO A 95 10.03 -11.02 -1.57
CA PRO A 95 9.88 -12.28 -2.30
C PRO A 95 11.09 -13.23 -2.20
N PRO A 96 12.35 -12.80 -2.39
CA PRO A 96 13.49 -13.71 -2.30
C PRO A 96 13.74 -14.19 -0.87
N THR A 97 13.51 -13.35 0.14
CA THR A 97 13.64 -13.75 1.55
C THR A 97 12.59 -14.80 1.91
N PHE A 98 11.34 -14.61 1.47
CA PHE A 98 10.28 -15.59 1.65
C PHE A 98 10.59 -16.92 0.96
N GLN A 99 11.10 -16.89 -0.28
CA GLN A 99 11.50 -18.09 -1.01
C GLN A 99 12.66 -18.83 -0.31
N SER A 100 13.62 -18.09 0.23
CA SER A 100 14.72 -18.67 1.02
C SER A 100 14.19 -19.38 2.26
N LEU A 101 13.29 -18.75 3.02
CA LEU A 101 12.67 -19.33 4.20
C LEU A 101 11.85 -20.58 3.86
N GLN A 102 11.05 -20.57 2.79
CA GLN A 102 10.33 -21.76 2.35
C GLN A 102 11.28 -22.92 2.02
N THR A 103 12.40 -22.62 1.37
CA THR A 103 13.43 -23.62 1.04
C THR A 103 14.05 -24.22 2.30
N GLN A 104 14.37 -23.39 3.29
CA GLN A 104 14.93 -23.83 4.57
C GLN A 104 13.93 -24.71 5.34
N ILE A 105 12.66 -24.30 5.40
CA ILE A 105 11.59 -25.09 6.04
C ILE A 105 11.45 -26.45 5.38
N ALA A 106 11.43 -26.52 4.05
CA ALA A 106 11.36 -27.78 3.31
C ALA A 106 12.57 -28.69 3.61
N SER A 107 13.77 -28.12 3.69
CA SER A 107 14.98 -28.86 4.07
C SER A 107 14.89 -29.42 5.49
N MET A 108 14.51 -28.58 6.46
CA MET A 108 14.34 -28.98 7.86
C MET A 108 13.28 -30.05 8.03
N GLN A 109 12.15 -29.96 7.32
CA GLN A 109 11.12 -30.99 7.33
C GLN A 109 11.65 -32.32 6.78
N LYS A 110 12.45 -32.29 5.72
CA LYS A 110 13.08 -33.49 5.17
C LYS A 110 14.04 -34.12 6.18
N GLU A 111 14.87 -33.33 6.86
CA GLU A 111 15.80 -33.79 7.88
C GLU A 111 15.07 -34.37 9.09
N LEU A 112 14.02 -33.70 9.59
CA LEU A 112 13.18 -34.20 10.67
C LEU A 112 12.54 -35.54 10.31
N ASN A 113 11.99 -35.67 9.10
CA ASN A 113 11.41 -36.93 8.64
C ASN A 113 12.46 -38.04 8.54
N ALA A 114 13.67 -37.73 8.07
CA ALA A 114 14.77 -38.69 8.01
C ALA A 114 15.21 -39.11 9.42
N LEU A 115 15.31 -38.18 10.36
CA LEU A 115 15.68 -38.45 11.74
C LEU A 115 14.61 -39.27 12.45
N HIS A 116 13.33 -38.94 12.24
CA HIS A 116 12.21 -39.69 12.80
C HIS A 116 12.22 -41.14 12.31
N ARG A 117 12.41 -41.37 11.00
CA ARG A 117 12.53 -42.73 10.45
C ARG A 117 13.72 -43.50 11.05
N ARG A 118 14.86 -42.84 11.25
CA ARG A 118 16.03 -43.46 11.89
C ARG A 118 15.76 -43.80 13.35
N ALA A 119 15.02 -42.95 14.07
CA ALA A 119 14.64 -43.19 15.46
C ALA A 119 13.68 -44.38 15.57
N GLU A 120 12.66 -44.46 14.72
CA GLU A 120 11.73 -45.60 14.66
C GLU A 120 12.45 -46.91 14.32
N ASP A 121 13.36 -46.88 13.36
CA ASP A 121 14.19 -48.03 12.98
C ASP A 121 15.13 -48.47 14.13
N ALA A 122 15.72 -47.51 14.86
CA ALA A 122 16.54 -47.80 16.02
C ALA A 122 15.72 -48.37 17.20
N ASP A 123 14.54 -47.82 17.48
CA ASP A 123 13.63 -48.34 18.51
C ASP A 123 13.11 -49.73 18.14
N GLY A 124 12.76 -49.94 16.87
CA GLY A 124 12.36 -51.24 16.33
C GLY A 124 13.42 -52.31 16.51
N ARG A 125 14.68 -52.02 16.13
CA ARG A 125 15.81 -52.95 16.36
C ARG A 125 16.07 -53.20 17.85
N SER A 126 15.99 -52.16 18.68
CA SER A 126 16.16 -52.27 20.12
C SER A 126 15.11 -53.18 20.77
N ARG A 127 13.86 -53.11 20.28
CA ARG A 127 12.73 -53.90 20.79
C ARG A 127 12.54 -55.25 20.09
N GLN A 128 13.31 -55.56 19.06
CA GLN A 128 13.11 -56.75 18.23
C GLN A 128 13.15 -58.06 19.04
N ASN A 129 13.96 -58.11 20.10
CA ASN A 129 14.08 -59.26 20.99
C ASN A 129 13.25 -59.13 22.28
N ASN A 130 12.49 -58.04 22.43
CA ASN A 130 11.65 -57.82 23.60
C ASN A 130 10.30 -58.50 23.37
N ILE A 131 10.00 -59.52 24.18
CA ILE A 131 8.73 -60.24 24.15
C ILE A 131 7.85 -59.74 25.28
N ARG A 132 6.58 -59.42 24.98
CA ARG A 132 5.60 -59.01 25.99
C ARG A 132 4.68 -60.18 26.34
N PHE A 133 4.76 -60.63 27.58
CA PHE A 133 3.82 -61.60 28.14
C PHE A 133 2.64 -60.87 28.79
N ILE A 134 1.42 -61.29 28.46
CA ILE A 134 0.17 -60.69 28.95
C ILE A 134 -0.66 -61.79 29.63
N GLY A 135 -1.35 -61.45 30.72
CA GLY A 135 -2.24 -62.38 31.43
C GLY A 135 -1.64 -63.02 32.68
N PHE A 136 -0.41 -62.68 33.07
CA PHE A 136 0.12 -63.06 34.37
C PHE A 136 -0.51 -62.23 35.49
N PRO A 137 -1.05 -62.86 36.55
CA PRO A 137 -1.54 -62.15 37.73
C PRO A 137 -0.47 -61.24 38.32
N GLU A 138 -0.91 -60.16 38.97
CA GLU A 138 0.03 -59.26 39.64
C GLU A 138 0.80 -59.99 40.74
N ARG A 139 2.10 -59.71 40.84
CA ARG A 139 3.01 -60.25 41.88
C ARG A 139 3.21 -61.77 41.86
N SER A 140 2.77 -62.47 40.82
CA SER A 140 3.00 -63.92 40.68
C SER A 140 4.48 -64.30 40.52
N GLU A 141 5.30 -63.34 40.09
CA GLU A 141 6.68 -63.54 39.68
C GLU A 141 7.73 -63.30 40.78
N LEU A 142 7.29 -62.97 42.01
CA LEU A 142 8.16 -62.86 43.20
C LEU A 142 9.34 -61.86 42.95
N PRO A 143 10.39 -61.76 43.80
CA PRO A 143 11.46 -60.76 43.62
C PRO A 143 12.30 -60.92 42.34
N HIS A 144 12.20 -62.06 41.64
CA HIS A 144 13.05 -62.40 40.50
C HIS A 144 12.22 -62.83 39.29
N ALA A 145 11.77 -61.86 38.50
CA ALA A 145 10.94 -62.07 37.32
C ALA A 145 11.60 -62.96 36.26
N GLU A 146 12.93 -62.93 36.14
CA GLU A 146 13.70 -63.75 35.20
C GLU A 146 13.57 -65.24 35.48
N LEU A 147 13.73 -65.64 36.75
CA LEU A 147 13.62 -67.04 37.19
C LEU A 147 12.18 -67.56 37.04
N PHE A 148 11.19 -66.70 37.31
CA PHE A 148 9.79 -67.02 37.09
C PHE A 148 9.51 -67.31 35.61
N LEU A 149 9.92 -66.40 34.72
CA LEU A 149 9.72 -66.58 33.28
C LEU A 149 10.52 -67.76 32.73
N GLU A 150 11.76 -67.98 33.16
CA GLU A 150 12.55 -69.14 32.73
C GLU A 150 11.84 -70.46 33.08
N LYS A 151 11.30 -70.57 34.30
CA LYS A 151 10.53 -71.74 34.74
C LYS A 151 9.27 -71.94 33.89
N CYS A 152 8.54 -70.86 33.61
CA CYS A 152 7.37 -70.90 32.73
C CYS A 152 7.75 -71.35 31.32
N LEU A 153 8.79 -70.77 30.72
CA LEU A 153 9.21 -71.07 29.36
C LEU A 153 9.71 -72.51 29.19
N ARG A 154 10.42 -73.06 30.19
CA ARG A 154 10.88 -74.46 30.18
C ARG A 154 9.74 -75.49 30.13
N SER A 155 8.56 -75.12 30.63
CA SER A 155 7.35 -75.95 30.54
C SER A 155 6.59 -75.80 29.22
N THR A 156 7.07 -74.94 28.31
CA THR A 156 6.47 -74.66 27.00
C THR A 156 7.45 -75.01 25.87
N VAL A 157 7.07 -74.74 24.61
CA VAL A 157 7.91 -75.00 23.43
C VAL A 157 9.28 -74.29 23.44
N PHE A 158 9.48 -73.26 24.27
CA PHE A 158 10.72 -72.49 24.39
C PHE A 158 11.74 -73.11 25.36
N HIS A 159 12.08 -74.38 25.15
CA HIS A 159 12.88 -75.18 26.09
C HIS A 159 14.30 -74.64 26.37
N ASN A 160 14.86 -73.81 25.48
CA ASN A 160 16.26 -73.37 25.53
C ASN A 160 16.45 -71.84 25.61
N GLY A 161 15.42 -71.07 25.95
CA GLY A 161 15.49 -69.61 26.03
C GLY A 161 15.50 -69.10 27.48
N ALA A 162 16.61 -68.52 27.94
CA ALA A 162 16.65 -67.74 29.18
C ALA A 162 16.52 -66.24 28.87
N PRO A 163 15.65 -65.48 29.56
CA PRO A 163 15.53 -64.05 29.34
C PRO A 163 16.78 -63.32 29.85
N THR A 164 17.32 -62.40 29.05
CA THR A 164 18.46 -61.55 29.46
C THR A 164 18.08 -60.52 30.53
N LEU A 165 16.83 -60.04 30.47
CA LEU A 165 16.24 -59.12 31.45
C LEU A 165 14.73 -59.35 31.45
N ALA A 166 14.13 -59.39 32.64
CA ALA A 166 12.68 -59.41 32.78
C ALA A 166 12.23 -58.39 33.82
N HIS A 167 11.23 -57.59 33.47
CA HIS A 167 10.62 -56.63 34.37
C HIS A 167 9.16 -56.40 33.98
N ARG A 168 8.35 -55.95 34.94
CA ARG A 168 7.02 -55.41 34.61
C ARG A 168 7.19 -54.06 33.94
N ILE A 169 6.49 -53.88 32.83
CA ILE A 169 6.24 -52.55 32.27
C ILE A 169 5.30 -51.84 33.26
N PRO A 170 5.68 -50.69 33.83
CA PRO A 170 4.80 -49.89 34.67
C PRO A 170 3.48 -49.67 33.92
N GLY A 171 2.36 -49.98 34.57
CA GLY A 171 1.05 -49.89 33.93
C GLY A 171 0.71 -48.44 33.60
N ASP A 172 0.80 -48.05 32.34
CA ASP A 172 -0.17 -47.11 31.79
C ASP A 172 -1.48 -47.87 31.60
N LEU A 173 -2.58 -47.32 32.11
CA LEU A 173 -3.91 -47.90 31.89
C LEU A 173 -4.10 -48.15 30.39
N PRO A 174 -4.68 -49.29 29.98
CA PRO A 174 -5.03 -49.50 28.59
C PRO A 174 -5.92 -48.33 28.15
N LYS A 175 -5.52 -47.62 27.08
CA LYS A 175 -6.41 -46.67 26.41
C LYS A 175 -7.62 -47.48 25.94
N LEU A 176 -8.73 -47.37 26.68
CA LEU A 176 -10.02 -47.93 26.28
C LEU A 176 -10.33 -47.38 24.89
N VAL A 177 -10.26 -48.23 23.88
CA VAL A 177 -10.84 -47.90 22.57
C VAL A 177 -12.35 -47.79 22.79
N PRO A 178 -12.98 -46.64 22.51
CA PRO A 178 -14.42 -46.49 22.72
C PRO A 178 -15.18 -47.54 21.90
N LEU A 179 -16.10 -48.25 22.55
CA LEU A 179 -16.98 -49.28 21.96
C LEU A 179 -17.84 -48.78 20.78
N HIS A 180 -17.84 -47.48 20.49
CA HIS A 180 -18.57 -46.89 19.36
C HIS A 180 -17.86 -47.01 18.00
N ALA A 181 -16.62 -47.52 17.94
CA ALA A 181 -15.88 -47.70 16.68
C ALA A 181 -16.10 -49.07 16.00
N LEU A 182 -17.03 -49.88 16.51
CA LEU A 182 -17.44 -51.16 15.92
C LEU A 182 -18.97 -51.22 15.81
N SER A 183 -19.53 -50.46 14.87
CA SER A 183 -20.87 -50.70 14.32
C SER A 183 -20.82 -50.63 12.80
#